data_AF-A0A0R2BBD5-F1
#
_entry.id   AF-A0A0R2BBD5-F1
#
_cell.length_a   1.000
_cell.length_b   1.000
_cell.length_c   1.000
_cell.angle_alpha   90.00
_cell.angle_beta   90.00
_cell.angle_gamma   90.00
#
_symmetry.space_group_name_H-M   'P 1'
#
loop_
_entity.id
_entity.type
_entity.pdbx_description
1 polymer ?
#
loop_
_entity_poly.entity_id
_entity_poly.type
_entity_poly.pdbx_seq_one_letter_code
_entity_poly.pdbx_strand_id
1 'polypeptide(L)'
;MGLLFAPQTVEASYYNVGQIHNYTPKRYRGTWYAYVDGQYTKTYINKYSVTQTFKGHHTTMFKSSWSGYRKLAVARIRGTKAYTFNALARYGYQTDRGWRLTYRTIAGKKYRVLRDYGAMRSYADLFKKPIHHAYVKE
;
A
#
# COMPACT_ATOMS: atom_id res chain seq x y z
N MET A 1 32.28 10.33 17.21
CA MET A 1 30.95 10.16 17.86
C MET A 1 29.91 9.93 16.78
N GLY A 2 29.66 8.67 16.40
CA GLY A 2 28.67 8.33 15.37
C GLY A 2 27.27 8.27 15.99
N LEU A 3 26.39 9.18 15.59
CA LEU A 3 24.97 9.13 15.94
C LEU A 3 24.34 7.90 15.25
N LEU A 4 24.22 6.82 16.01
CA LEU A 4 23.37 5.69 15.68
C LEU A 4 21.92 6.19 15.68
N PHE A 5 21.39 6.48 14.50
CA PHE A 5 19.96 6.70 14.31
C PHE A 5 19.24 5.40 14.67
N ALA A 6 18.72 5.33 15.89
CA ALA A 6 17.77 4.30 16.27
C ALA A 6 16.61 4.35 15.25
N PRO A 7 16.21 3.22 14.64
CA PRO A 7 15.08 3.22 13.72
C PRO A 7 13.85 3.68 14.51
N GLN A 8 13.35 4.88 14.20
CA GLN A 8 12.16 5.43 14.84
C GLN A 8 10.99 4.48 14.61
N THR A 9 10.54 3.85 15.68
CA THR A 9 9.29 3.11 15.74
C THR A 9 8.16 4.11 15.85
N VAL A 10 7.66 4.56 14.71
CA VAL A 10 6.40 5.28 14.67
C VAL A 10 5.33 4.20 14.63
N GLU A 11 4.47 4.13 15.64
CA GLU A 11 3.30 3.26 15.57
C GLU A 11 2.44 3.74 14.39
N ALA A 12 2.38 2.94 13.33
CA ALA A 12 1.34 3.12 12.34
C ALA A 12 0.02 2.84 13.09
N SER A 13 -0.94 3.76 13.05
CA SER A 13 -2.07 3.73 13.98
C SER A 13 -2.96 2.48 13.86
N TYR A 14 -2.83 1.71 12.77
CA TYR A 14 -3.46 0.40 12.59
C TYR A 14 -2.52 -0.80 12.83
N TYR A 15 -1.20 -0.59 12.79
CA TYR A 15 -0.21 -1.68 12.82
C TYR A 15 1.03 -1.28 13.61
N ASN A 16 1.51 -2.18 14.45
CA ASN A 16 2.88 -2.06 14.94
C ASN A 16 3.85 -2.27 13.75
N VAL A 17 4.61 -1.24 13.39
CA VAL A 17 5.52 -1.27 12.23
C VAL A 17 6.98 -1.32 12.65
N GLY A 18 7.78 -1.98 11.80
CA GLY A 18 9.23 -2.01 11.91
C GLY A 18 9.84 -0.83 11.16
N GLN A 19 10.85 -1.12 10.34
CA GLN A 19 11.51 -0.09 9.54
C GLN A 19 10.54 0.62 8.58
N ILE A 20 10.58 1.95 8.64
CA ILE A 20 9.86 2.84 7.74
C ILE A 20 10.76 3.21 6.56
N HIS A 21 10.22 3.10 5.35
CA HIS A 21 10.82 3.65 4.14
C HIS A 21 10.14 4.99 3.84
N ASN A 22 10.92 6.08 3.84
CA ASN A 22 10.47 7.46 3.55
C ASN A 22 10.09 7.70 2.07
N TYR A 23 9.79 6.65 1.33
CA TYR A 23 9.18 6.63 0.00
C TYR A 23 8.95 5.18 -0.41
N THR A 24 8.01 4.93 -1.31
CA THR A 24 7.79 3.59 -1.86
C THR A 24 9.02 3.09 -2.63
N PRO A 25 9.70 2.01 -2.21
CA PRO A 25 10.85 1.44 -2.94
C PRO A 25 10.50 1.03 -4.38
N LYS A 26 11.48 1.12 -5.31
CA LYS A 26 11.28 0.80 -6.74
C LYS A 26 10.63 -0.58 -6.95
N ARG A 27 11.06 -1.60 -6.20
CA ARG A 27 10.53 -2.98 -6.28
C ARG A 27 9.03 -3.11 -5.99
N TYR A 28 8.41 -2.13 -5.32
CA TYR A 28 6.97 -2.13 -5.03
C TYR A 28 6.16 -1.25 -5.97
N ARG A 29 6.81 -0.43 -6.79
CA ARG A 29 6.15 0.42 -7.78
C ARG A 29 5.72 -0.39 -9.00
N GLY A 30 4.78 0.14 -9.78
CA GLY A 30 4.28 -0.45 -11.03
C GLY A 30 2.78 -0.70 -11.00
N THR A 31 2.32 -1.43 -12.01
CA THR A 31 0.91 -1.82 -12.16
C THR A 31 0.65 -3.16 -11.50
N TRP A 32 -0.43 -3.21 -10.75
CA TRP A 32 -0.92 -4.36 -10.03
C TRP A 32 -2.35 -4.63 -10.45
N TYR A 33 -2.74 -5.90 -10.42
CA TYR A 33 -4.04 -6.35 -10.90
C TYR A 33 -4.78 -7.02 -9.76
N ALA A 34 -6.09 -6.79 -9.70
CA ALA A 34 -7.03 -7.60 -8.93
C ALA A 34 -8.08 -8.14 -9.91
N TYR A 35 -8.49 -9.39 -9.72
CA TYR A 35 -9.52 -10.04 -10.54
C TYR A 35 -10.62 -10.60 -9.64
N VAL A 36 -11.82 -10.03 -9.76
CA VAL A 36 -12.99 -10.39 -8.96
C VAL A 36 -14.23 -10.37 -9.82
N ASP A 37 -15.03 -11.43 -9.73
CA ASP A 37 -16.34 -11.55 -10.39
C ASP A 37 -16.28 -11.20 -11.90
N GLY A 38 -15.26 -11.67 -12.60
CA GLY A 38 -15.09 -11.41 -14.04
C GLY A 38 -14.41 -10.09 -14.40
N GLN A 39 -14.15 -9.20 -13.42
CA GLN A 39 -13.71 -7.83 -13.65
C GLN A 39 -12.26 -7.61 -13.18
N TYR A 40 -11.51 -6.80 -13.96
CA TYR A 40 -10.16 -6.39 -13.63
C TYR A 40 -10.11 -4.99 -13.04
N THR A 41 -9.40 -4.87 -11.93
CA THR A 41 -9.04 -3.58 -11.35
C THR A 41 -7.54 -3.38 -11.45
N LYS A 42 -7.10 -2.20 -11.89
CA LYS A 42 -5.67 -1.86 -11.97
C LYS A 42 -5.31 -0.95 -10.82
N THR A 43 -4.32 -1.31 -10.03
CA THR A 43 -3.72 -0.44 -9.01
C THR A 43 -2.34 -0.01 -9.47
N TYR A 44 -2.09 1.29 -9.48
CA TYR A 44 -0.79 1.86 -9.83
C TYR A 44 -0.11 2.38 -8.58
N ILE A 45 1.07 1.85 -8.30
CA ILE A 45 1.91 2.31 -7.20
C ILE A 45 3.10 3.06 -7.78
N ASN A 46 3.31 4.31 -7.34
CA ASN A 46 4.51 5.07 -7.66
C ASN A 46 5.20 5.58 -6.38
N LYS A 47 6.14 6.51 -6.52
CA LYS A 47 6.90 7.09 -5.40
C LYS A 47 6.04 7.98 -4.48
N TYR A 48 4.93 8.50 -4.98
CA TYR A 48 4.14 9.59 -4.40
C TYR A 48 2.72 9.15 -4.03
N SER A 49 2.16 8.17 -4.73
CA SER A 49 0.78 7.76 -4.54
C SER A 49 0.52 6.30 -4.91
N VAL A 50 -0.64 5.83 -4.47
CA VAL A 50 -1.32 4.65 -4.97
C VAL A 50 -2.66 5.09 -5.57
N THR A 51 -2.89 4.73 -6.82
CA THR A 51 -4.15 5.00 -7.52
C THR A 51 -4.78 3.70 -8.00
N GLN A 52 -6.10 3.72 -8.23
CA GLN A 52 -6.87 2.62 -8.76
C GLN A 52 -7.60 3.07 -10.01
N THR A 53 -7.68 2.19 -11.01
CA THR A 53 -8.54 2.34 -12.17
C THR A 53 -9.51 1.18 -12.22
N PHE A 54 -10.80 1.50 -12.23
CA PHE A 54 -11.90 0.53 -12.33
C PHE A 54 -12.95 1.06 -13.31
N LYS A 55 -13.26 0.29 -14.36
CA LYS A 55 -14.22 0.68 -15.42
C LYS A 55 -13.99 2.10 -15.99
N GLY A 56 -12.74 2.51 -16.15
CA GLY A 56 -12.37 3.85 -16.64
C GLY A 56 -12.36 4.96 -15.59
N HIS A 57 -12.87 4.70 -14.37
CA HIS A 57 -12.79 5.66 -13.27
C HIS A 57 -11.46 5.54 -12.54
N HIS A 58 -10.85 6.69 -12.26
CA HIS A 58 -9.55 6.81 -11.59
C HIS A 58 -9.72 7.38 -10.18
N THR A 59 -9.20 6.70 -9.17
CA THR A 59 -9.26 7.16 -7.78
C THR A 59 -7.88 7.12 -7.14
N THR A 60 -7.49 8.21 -6.46
CA THR A 60 -6.28 8.21 -5.63
C THR A 60 -6.61 7.64 -4.26
N MET A 61 -6.04 6.49 -3.94
CA MET A 61 -6.30 5.79 -2.68
C MET A 61 -5.40 6.32 -1.57
N PHE A 62 -4.09 6.47 -1.86
CA PHE A 62 -3.11 6.95 -0.88
C PHE A 62 -2.19 7.97 -1.54
N LYS A 63 -1.92 9.08 -0.86
CA LYS A 63 -0.86 10.03 -1.21
C LYS A 63 -0.36 10.71 0.06
N SER A 64 0.88 11.21 0.04
CA SER A 64 1.35 12.14 1.07
C SER A 64 1.22 13.55 0.53
N SER A 65 0.51 14.42 1.24
CA SER A 65 0.33 15.84 0.90
C SER A 65 1.06 16.79 1.86
N TRP A 66 1.86 16.25 2.77
CA TRP A 66 2.62 17.04 3.74
C TRP A 66 3.52 18.08 3.06
N SER A 67 3.48 19.30 3.57
CA SER A 67 4.36 20.37 3.08
C SER A 67 5.83 19.97 3.24
N GLY A 68 6.62 20.15 2.18
CA GLY A 68 8.03 19.73 2.13
C GLY A 68 8.27 18.22 1.94
N TYR A 69 7.26 17.36 2.10
CA TYR A 69 7.40 15.91 1.93
C TYR A 69 6.20 15.29 1.19
N ARG A 70 6.40 14.96 -0.09
CA ARG A 70 5.33 14.47 -0.98
C ARG A 70 5.40 12.98 -1.30
N LYS A 71 6.34 12.25 -0.68
CA LYS A 71 6.61 10.84 -1.03
C LYS A 71 5.72 9.93 -0.17
N LEU A 72 5.16 8.90 -0.79
CA LEU A 72 4.35 7.93 -0.04
C LEU A 72 5.29 7.03 0.77
N ALA A 73 5.29 7.16 2.09
CA ALA A 73 6.05 6.26 2.95
C ALA A 73 5.39 4.88 3.02
N VAL A 74 6.20 3.84 3.16
CA VAL A 74 5.73 2.48 3.42
C VAL A 74 6.52 1.87 4.56
N ALA A 75 5.90 1.05 5.38
CA ALA A 75 6.58 0.39 6.49
C ALA A 75 6.21 -1.08 6.54
N ARG A 76 7.16 -1.93 6.97
CA ARG A 76 6.89 -3.35 7.18
C ARG A 76 6.11 -3.53 8.48
N ILE A 77 5.03 -4.31 8.45
CA ILE A 77 4.25 -4.64 9.65
C ILE A 77 5.04 -5.69 10.45
N ARG A 78 5.29 -5.44 11.74
CA ARG A 78 6.07 -6.34 12.61
C ARG A 78 5.41 -7.71 12.70
N GLY A 79 6.22 -8.77 12.81
CA GLY A 79 5.73 -10.14 12.83
C GLY A 79 5.21 -10.66 11.49
N THR A 80 5.27 -9.86 10.40
CA THR A 80 4.74 -10.27 9.09
C THR A 80 5.74 -10.00 7.94
N LYS A 81 5.36 -10.45 6.73
CA LYS A 81 6.00 -10.05 5.45
C LYS A 81 5.18 -8.97 4.72
N ALA A 82 4.18 -8.39 5.37
CA ALA A 82 3.30 -7.38 4.81
C ALA A 82 3.81 -5.96 5.10
N TYR A 83 3.29 -5.01 4.34
CA TYR A 83 3.61 -3.60 4.38
C TYR A 83 2.32 -2.80 4.55
N THR A 84 2.44 -1.61 5.14
CA THR A 84 1.37 -0.61 5.16
C THR A 84 1.79 0.58 4.29
N PHE A 85 0.82 1.16 3.57
CA PHE A 85 0.95 2.43 2.87
C PHE A 85 0.76 3.62 3.79
N ASN A 86 1.39 4.73 3.41
CA ASN A 86 1.29 6.02 4.08
C ASN A 86 1.72 5.97 5.55
N ALA A 87 2.78 5.21 5.84
CA ALA A 87 3.21 4.87 7.20
C ALA A 87 3.58 6.06 8.09
N LEU A 88 3.78 7.26 7.52
CA LEU A 88 4.04 8.48 8.28
C LEU A 88 2.75 9.26 8.59
N ALA A 89 1.63 9.01 7.89
CA ALA A 89 0.41 9.81 8.07
C ALA A 89 -0.24 9.60 9.45
N ARG A 90 -1.06 10.56 9.88
CA ARG A 90 -1.85 10.46 11.12
C ARG A 90 -3.04 9.51 10.93
N TYR A 91 -3.67 9.11 12.04
CA TYR A 91 -4.82 8.20 12.10
C TYR A 91 -5.87 8.49 11.01
N GLY A 92 -6.37 7.43 10.36
CA GLY A 92 -7.38 7.52 9.29
C GLY A 92 -6.86 7.76 7.87
N TYR A 93 -5.56 8.00 7.68
CA TYR A 93 -4.93 8.19 6.34
C TYR A 93 -3.91 7.12 5.98
N GLN A 94 -3.64 6.21 6.91
CA GLN A 94 -2.90 5.00 6.70
C GLN A 94 -3.84 3.91 6.16
N THR A 95 -3.30 2.92 5.45
CA THR A 95 -4.12 1.76 5.12
C THR A 95 -4.36 0.91 6.37
N ASP A 96 -5.61 0.54 6.56
CA ASP A 96 -6.08 -0.45 7.54
C ASP A 96 -5.74 -1.90 7.12
N ARG A 97 -5.09 -2.09 5.96
CA ARG A 97 -4.80 -3.41 5.36
C ARG A 97 -3.32 -3.59 5.03
N GLY A 98 -2.75 -4.70 5.46
CA GLY A 98 -1.37 -5.08 5.14
C GLY A 98 -1.26 -5.71 3.74
N TRP A 99 -0.27 -5.31 2.95
CA TRP A 99 -0.05 -5.84 1.60
C TRP A 99 1.34 -6.46 1.41
N ARG A 100 1.46 -7.45 0.53
CA ARG A 100 2.78 -7.97 0.10
C ARG A 100 2.85 -8.17 -1.41
N LEU A 101 4.06 -8.15 -1.95
CA LEU A 101 4.31 -8.52 -3.34
C LEU A 101 4.00 -10.00 -3.56
N THR A 102 3.07 -10.28 -4.46
CA THR A 102 2.74 -11.63 -4.92
C THR A 102 2.39 -11.60 -6.41
N TYR A 103 2.29 -12.79 -7.00
CA TYR A 103 1.98 -12.98 -8.40
C TYR A 103 0.81 -13.95 -8.56
N ARG A 104 0.06 -13.81 -9.65
CA ARG A 104 -0.98 -14.76 -10.06
C ARG A 104 -0.90 -14.96 -11.57
N THR A 105 -1.09 -16.19 -12.02
CA THR A 105 -1.27 -16.49 -13.44
C THR A 105 -2.76 -16.41 -13.78
N ILE A 106 -3.11 -15.60 -14.77
CA ILE A 106 -4.48 -15.48 -15.29
C ILE A 106 -4.41 -15.63 -16.81
N ALA A 107 -5.14 -16.59 -17.37
CA ALA A 107 -5.09 -16.94 -18.80
C ALA A 107 -3.65 -17.09 -19.34
N GLY A 108 -2.81 -17.88 -18.64
CA GLY A 108 -1.41 -18.12 -19.02
C GLY A 108 -0.43 -16.96 -18.76
N LYS A 109 -0.91 -15.77 -18.37
CA LYS A 109 -0.06 -14.60 -18.14
C LYS A 109 0.13 -14.30 -16.65
N LYS A 110 1.37 -14.05 -16.25
CA LYS A 110 1.73 -13.71 -14.86
C LYS A 110 1.53 -12.22 -14.58
N TYR A 111 0.71 -11.92 -13.58
CA TYR A 111 0.41 -10.57 -13.13
C TYR A 111 0.86 -10.36 -11.69
N ARG A 112 1.32 -9.14 -11.39
CA ARG A 112 1.56 -8.70 -10.01
C ARG A 112 0.22 -8.42 -9.36
N VAL A 113 -0.03 -8.98 -8.17
CA VAL A 113 -1.27 -8.76 -7.43
C VAL A 113 -0.95 -8.32 -6.00
N LEU A 114 -1.73 -7.39 -5.46
CA LEU A 114 -1.64 -6.99 -4.05
C LEU A 114 -2.61 -7.87 -3.28
N ARG A 115 -2.15 -8.60 -2.26
CA ARG A 115 -3.03 -9.34 -1.35
C ARG A 115 -3.02 -8.74 0.03
N ASP A 116 -4.23 -8.59 0.57
CA ASP A 116 -4.55 -8.23 1.93
C ASP A 116 -4.22 -9.40 2.86
N TYR A 117 -3.56 -9.04 3.94
CA TYR A 117 -3.31 -9.88 5.10
C TYR A 117 -3.85 -9.14 6.32
N GLY A 118 -5.16 -8.86 6.32
CA GLY A 118 -5.87 -8.47 7.52
C GLY A 118 -5.58 -9.48 8.63
N ALA A 119 -5.56 -9.01 9.87
CA ALA A 119 -5.07 -9.70 11.07
C ALA A 119 -5.65 -11.12 11.35
N MET A 120 -6.58 -11.63 10.55
CA MET A 120 -7.28 -12.91 10.70
C MET A 120 -6.98 -13.95 9.61
N ARG A 121 -5.74 -14.06 9.14
CA ARG A 121 -5.22 -15.18 8.30
C ARG A 121 -5.96 -15.47 6.97
N SER A 122 -6.97 -14.69 6.57
CA SER A 122 -7.65 -14.84 5.28
C SER A 122 -6.96 -14.00 4.20
N TYR A 123 -6.92 -14.55 2.98
CA TYR A 123 -6.27 -13.94 1.84
C TYR A 123 -7.31 -13.33 0.91
N ALA A 124 -7.29 -12.00 0.73
CA ALA A 124 -8.07 -11.34 -0.31
C ALA A 124 -7.13 -10.51 -1.17
N ASP A 125 -7.27 -10.51 -2.50
CA ASP A 125 -6.71 -9.42 -3.31
C ASP A 125 -7.18 -8.07 -2.73
N LEU A 126 -6.29 -7.08 -2.67
CA LEU A 126 -6.61 -5.72 -2.28
C LEU A 126 -7.26 -4.99 -3.44
N PHE A 127 -8.08 -3.98 -3.12
CA PHE A 127 -8.61 -3.06 -4.14
C PHE A 127 -9.43 -3.80 -5.21
N LYS A 128 -10.15 -4.85 -4.80
CA LYS A 128 -11.04 -5.67 -5.64
C LYS A 128 -12.22 -4.88 -6.17
N LYS A 129 -12.78 -4.04 -5.31
CA LYS A 129 -13.89 -3.13 -5.61
C LYS A 129 -13.35 -1.70 -5.66
N PRO A 130 -14.04 -0.79 -6.37
CA PRO A 130 -13.68 0.62 -6.35
C PRO A 130 -13.61 1.11 -4.90
N ILE A 131 -12.48 1.72 -4.53
CA ILE A 131 -12.36 2.40 -3.26
C ILE A 131 -12.88 3.81 -3.45
N HIS A 132 -14.00 4.13 -2.79
CA HIS A 132 -14.61 5.45 -2.84
C HIS A 132 -14.07 6.40 -1.74
N HIS A 133 -13.39 5.85 -0.74
CA HIS A 133 -12.73 6.62 0.31
C HIS A 133 -11.27 6.87 -0.06
N ALA A 134 -10.95 8.11 -0.44
CA ALA A 134 -9.57 8.54 -0.58
C ALA A 134 -8.95 8.69 0.81
N TYR A 135 -7.91 7.92 1.15
CA TYR A 135 -7.09 8.12 2.35
C TYR A 135 -6.09 9.25 2.10
N VAL A 136 -6.65 10.37 1.67
CA VAL A 136 -5.96 11.55 1.19
C VAL A 136 -6.43 12.70 2.05
N LYS A 137 -5.56 13.28 2.87
CA LYS A 137 -5.84 14.58 3.46
C LYS A 137 -4.58 15.42 3.47
N GLU A 138 -4.80 16.65 2.98
CA GLU A 138 -4.03 17.90 3.12
C GLU A 138 -2.80 17.81 4.02
#